data_AF-A0A132BS93-F1
#
_entry.id   AF-A0A132BS93-F1
#
_cell.length_a   1.000
_cell.length_b   1.000
_cell.length_c   1.000
_cell.angle_alpha   90.00
_cell.angle_beta   90.00
_cell.angle_gamma   90.00
#
_symmetry.space_group_name_H-M   'P 1'
#
loop_
_entity.id
_entity.type
_entity.pdbx_description
1 polymer ?
#
loop_
_entity_poly.entity_id
_entity_poly.type
_entity_poly.pdbx_seq_one_letter_code
_entity_poly.pdbx_strand_id
1 'polypeptide(L)'
;MSVFSGLWAMLFGDRRNVIRETAEIFRENSEQSAVRAHDLQSAALAQFATEFAVANRGGFDRFMDGLNRLPRPMLALGTLGLMMAAMVDPLWFAARMQGIALVPEPLWWLLGIVVSFYFGARSQAKTQAFQEGIARSLARVPQVVANLDSLNQGQAATTGDPAIETARHPAGENPALAAWRRRGAAA
;
A
#
# COMPACT_ATOMS: atom_id res chain seq x y z
N MET A 1 9.15 38.90 -62.89
CA MET A 1 9.15 38.17 -61.60
C MET A 1 8.03 38.74 -60.75
N SER A 2 6.93 38.00 -60.63
CA SER A 2 5.67 38.53 -60.12
C SER A 2 5.66 38.49 -58.59
N VAL A 3 5.58 39.66 -57.95
CA VAL A 3 5.37 39.82 -56.50
C VAL A 3 4.12 39.09 -55.98
N PHE A 4 3.18 38.77 -56.87
CA PHE A 4 1.99 37.97 -56.56
C PHE A 4 2.31 36.51 -56.21
N SER A 5 3.36 35.90 -56.77
CA SER A 5 3.72 34.52 -56.44
C SER A 5 4.42 34.41 -55.09
N GLY A 6 5.17 35.44 -54.69
CA GLY A 6 5.79 35.54 -53.37
C GLY A 6 4.76 35.73 -52.25
N LEU A 7 3.75 36.55 -52.48
CA LEU A 7 2.67 36.78 -51.51
C LEU A 7 1.79 35.52 -51.31
N TRP A 8 1.54 34.77 -52.38
CA TRP A 8 0.81 33.51 -52.32
C TRP A 8 1.61 32.40 -51.63
N ALA A 9 2.92 32.32 -51.87
CA ALA A 9 3.80 31.38 -51.18
C ALA A 9 3.93 31.69 -49.68
N MET A 10 3.90 32.97 -49.29
CA MET A 10 3.94 33.38 -47.88
C MET A 10 2.61 33.14 -47.15
N LEU A 11 1.47 33.31 -47.83
CA LEU A 11 0.15 33.06 -47.25
C LEU A 11 -0.20 31.56 -47.14
N PHE A 12 0.34 30.71 -48.02
CA PHE A 12 -0.01 29.28 -48.12
C PHE A 12 1.15 28.31 -47.82
N GLY A 13 2.39 28.79 -47.73
CA GLY A 13 3.58 27.94 -47.54
C GLY A 13 3.80 27.44 -46.11
N ASP A 14 3.23 28.13 -45.12
CA ASP A 14 3.51 27.86 -43.70
C ASP A 14 2.34 27.20 -42.95
N ARG A 15 1.18 27.08 -43.61
CA ARG A 15 -0.08 26.66 -42.99
C ARG A 15 -0.29 25.14 -42.91
N ARG A 16 0.60 24.33 -43.49
CA ARG A 16 0.49 22.86 -43.40
C ARG A 16 0.86 22.31 -42.02
N ASN A 17 1.72 23.02 -41.27
CA ASN A 17 2.06 22.64 -39.91
C ASN A 17 0.98 23.07 -38.90
N VAL A 18 0.39 24.26 -39.10
CA VAL A 18 -0.67 24.81 -38.24
C VAL A 18 -1.99 24.03 -38.36
N ILE A 19 -2.32 23.50 -39.54
CA ILE A 19 -3.51 22.63 -39.70
C ILE A 19 -3.27 21.26 -39.08
N ARG A 20 -2.02 20.76 -39.05
CA ARG A 20 -1.68 19.54 -38.31
C ARG A 20 -1.81 19.75 -36.81
N GLU A 21 -1.26 20.86 -36.30
CA GLU A 21 -1.42 21.30 -34.91
C GLU A 21 -2.88 21.56 -34.54
N THR A 22 -3.70 22.10 -35.46
CA THR A 22 -5.13 22.39 -35.20
C THR A 22 -6.03 21.16 -35.38
N ALA A 23 -5.68 20.21 -36.25
CA ALA A 23 -6.41 18.94 -36.39
C ALA A 23 -6.10 17.96 -35.26
N GLU A 24 -4.89 18.02 -34.69
CA GLU A 24 -4.54 17.32 -33.44
C GLU A 24 -5.34 17.86 -32.23
N ILE A 25 -5.90 19.08 -32.31
CA ILE A 25 -6.80 19.65 -31.27
C ILE A 25 -8.22 19.06 -31.34
N PHE A 26 -8.69 18.60 -32.50
CA PHE A 26 -10.04 18.04 -32.67
C PHE A 26 -10.11 16.52 -32.80
N ARG A 27 -8.96 15.84 -32.92
CA ARG A 27 -8.89 14.39 -32.95
C ARG A 27 -7.66 13.93 -32.20
N GLU A 28 -7.88 13.29 -31.05
CA GLU A 28 -6.82 12.70 -30.25
C GLU A 28 -5.89 11.88 -31.15
N ASN A 29 -4.61 12.22 -31.15
CA ASN A 29 -3.60 11.49 -31.90
C ASN A 29 -3.57 10.05 -31.37
N SER A 30 -4.08 9.10 -32.16
CA SER A 30 -4.27 7.71 -31.76
C SER A 30 -2.96 7.05 -31.30
N GLU A 31 -1.82 7.51 -31.82
CA GLU A 31 -0.49 7.07 -31.41
C GLU A 31 -0.11 7.62 -30.03
N GLN A 32 -0.35 8.90 -29.74
CA GLN A 32 -0.11 9.44 -28.38
C GLN A 32 -1.05 8.82 -27.34
N SER A 33 -2.30 8.51 -27.70
CA SER A 33 -3.23 7.81 -26.82
C SER A 33 -2.78 6.38 -26.52
N ALA A 34 -2.30 5.66 -27.54
CA ALA A 34 -1.74 4.33 -27.39
C ALA A 34 -0.46 4.30 -26.54
N VAL A 35 0.43 5.29 -26.68
CA VAL A 35 1.63 5.43 -25.85
C VAL A 35 1.26 5.69 -24.39
N ARG A 36 0.32 6.61 -24.11
CA ARG A 36 -0.15 6.87 -22.74
C ARG A 36 -0.81 5.65 -22.08
N ALA A 37 -1.60 4.89 -22.85
CA ALA A 37 -2.21 3.66 -22.36
C ALA A 37 -1.15 2.59 -22.03
N HIS A 38 -0.12 2.45 -22.88
CA HIS A 38 1.01 1.56 -22.63
C HIS A 38 1.81 1.99 -21.39
N ASP A 39 2.07 3.28 -21.21
CA ASP A 39 2.80 3.81 -20.05
C ASP A 39 2.03 3.57 -18.75
N LEU A 40 0.72 3.83 -18.73
CA LEU A 40 -0.14 3.51 -17.60
C LEU A 40 -0.16 2.00 -17.30
N GLN A 41 -0.24 1.16 -18.32
CA GLN A 41 -0.24 -0.29 -18.15
C GLN A 41 1.10 -0.80 -17.62
N SER A 42 2.22 -0.28 -18.12
CA SER A 42 3.56 -0.64 -17.65
C SER A 42 3.83 -0.17 -16.22
N ALA A 43 3.39 1.04 -15.86
CA ALA A 43 3.48 1.56 -14.50
C ALA A 43 2.62 0.74 -13.52
N ALA A 44 1.39 0.38 -13.91
CA ALA A 44 0.53 -0.50 -13.11
C ALA A 44 1.15 -1.88 -12.92
N LEU A 45 1.71 -2.48 -13.98
CA LEU A 45 2.40 -3.77 -13.91
C LEU A 45 3.67 -3.71 -13.04
N ALA A 46 4.43 -2.63 -13.09
CA ALA A 46 5.61 -2.43 -12.26
C ALA A 46 5.24 -2.27 -10.77
N GLN A 47 4.17 -1.54 -10.48
CA GLN A 47 3.63 -1.42 -9.12
C GLN A 47 3.14 -2.78 -8.62
N PHE A 48 2.34 -3.50 -9.42
CA PHE A 48 1.89 -4.84 -9.07
C PHE A 48 3.07 -5.80 -8.84
N ALA A 49 4.09 -5.77 -9.69
CA ALA A 49 5.29 -6.58 -9.52
C ALA A 49 6.03 -6.25 -8.21
N THR A 50 6.03 -4.99 -7.78
CA THR A 50 6.67 -4.55 -6.54
C THR A 50 5.86 -4.94 -5.31
N GLU A 51 4.52 -4.87 -5.37
CA GLU A 51 3.64 -5.26 -4.27
C GLU A 51 3.54 -6.78 -4.12
N PHE A 52 3.59 -7.52 -5.22
CA PHE A 52 3.60 -8.99 -5.25
C PHE A 52 5.00 -9.61 -5.25
N ALA A 53 6.06 -8.80 -5.17
CA ALA A 53 7.39 -9.29 -4.82
C ALA A 53 7.36 -9.74 -3.35
N VAL A 54 6.76 -10.91 -3.12
CA VAL A 54 6.84 -11.63 -1.87
C VAL A 54 8.32 -11.86 -1.64
N ALA A 55 8.92 -11.09 -0.73
CA ALA A 55 10.25 -11.36 -0.24
C ALA A 55 10.25 -12.82 0.19
N ASN A 56 10.96 -13.66 -0.57
CA ASN A 56 10.87 -15.11 -0.47
C ASN A 56 11.63 -15.53 0.80
N ARG A 57 11.02 -15.29 1.97
CA ARG A 57 11.60 -15.60 3.28
C ARG A 57 11.76 -17.10 3.35
N GLY A 58 12.99 -17.56 3.63
CA GLY A 58 13.31 -18.98 3.66
C GLY A 58 12.44 -19.74 4.66
N GLY A 59 12.31 -21.07 4.49
CA GLY A 59 11.58 -21.91 5.45
C GLY A 59 12.14 -21.78 6.87
N PHE A 60 13.46 -21.62 7.00
CA PHE A 60 14.14 -21.36 8.26
C PHE A 60 13.73 -20.03 8.90
N ASP A 61 13.64 -18.96 8.12
CA ASP A 61 13.19 -17.65 8.63
C ASP A 61 11.77 -17.72 9.17
N ARG A 62 10.87 -18.44 8.50
CA ARG A 62 9.50 -18.64 8.96
C ARG A 62 9.43 -19.46 10.25
N PHE A 63 10.28 -20.48 10.38
CA PHE A 63 10.39 -21.25 11.62
C PHE A 63 10.90 -20.39 12.78
N MET A 64 11.98 -19.63 12.57
CA MET A 64 12.53 -18.72 13.58
C MET A 64 11.56 -17.59 13.93
N ASP A 65 10.81 -17.07 12.95
CA ASP A 65 9.73 -16.11 13.20
C ASP A 65 8.60 -16.74 14.03
N GLY A 66 8.26 -18.00 13.78
CA GLY A 66 7.32 -18.78 14.58
C GLY A 66 7.80 -18.90 16.02
N LEU A 67 9.03 -19.39 16.22
CA LEU A 67 9.65 -19.57 17.53
C LEU A 67 9.70 -18.26 18.34
N ASN A 68 10.05 -17.14 17.71
CA ASN A 68 10.05 -15.83 18.35
C ASN A 68 8.65 -15.26 18.64
N ARG A 69 7.58 -15.85 18.07
CA ARG A 69 6.18 -15.49 18.32
C ARG A 69 5.51 -16.40 19.34
N LEU A 70 6.09 -17.56 19.64
CA LEU A 70 5.62 -18.49 20.67
C LEU A 70 5.56 -17.95 22.10
N PRO A 71 6.37 -16.95 22.55
CA PRO A 71 6.30 -16.51 23.94
C PRO A 71 4.89 -16.08 24.38
N ARG A 72 4.15 -15.37 23.51
CA ARG A 72 2.79 -14.90 23.82
C ARG A 72 1.79 -16.07 23.98
N PRO A 73 1.66 -17.00 23.01
CA PRO A 73 0.86 -18.21 23.18
C PRO A 73 1.26 -19.06 24.38
N MET A 74 2.57 -19.24 24.61
CA MET A 74 3.08 -20.07 25.69
C MET A 74 2.73 -19.50 27.07
N LEU A 75 2.74 -18.18 27.24
CA LEU A 75 2.29 -17.54 28.48
C LEU A 75 0.79 -17.79 28.72
N ALA A 76 -0.05 -17.63 27.70
CA ALA A 76 -1.49 -17.86 27.81
C ALA A 76 -1.82 -19.33 28.10
N LEU A 77 -1.20 -20.27 27.39
CA LEU A 77 -1.39 -21.70 27.64
C LEU A 77 -0.79 -22.13 28.98
N GLY A 78 0.34 -21.54 29.37
CA GLY A 78 0.98 -21.78 30.66
C GLY A 78 0.12 -21.34 31.84
N THR A 79 -0.52 -20.17 31.77
CA THR A 79 -1.42 -19.71 32.84
C THR A 79 -2.69 -20.55 32.93
N LEU A 80 -3.28 -20.93 31.80
CA LEU A 80 -4.39 -21.88 31.77
C LEU A 80 -3.99 -23.25 32.32
N GLY A 81 -2.79 -23.73 31.97
CA GLY A 81 -2.23 -24.97 32.48
C GLY A 81 -1.99 -24.94 34.00
N LEU A 82 -1.49 -23.83 34.54
CA LEU A 82 -1.35 -23.63 35.99
C LEU A 82 -2.72 -23.66 36.70
N MET A 83 -3.74 -23.02 36.12
CA MET A 83 -5.10 -23.04 36.66
C MET A 83 -5.67 -24.46 36.70
N MET A 84 -5.48 -25.21 35.61
CA MET A 84 -5.88 -26.62 35.54
C MET A 84 -5.11 -27.48 36.54
N ALA A 85 -3.79 -27.30 36.64
CA ALA A 85 -2.94 -28.06 37.57
C ALA A 85 -3.36 -27.84 39.04
N ALA A 86 -3.75 -26.61 39.39
CA ALA A 86 -4.26 -26.29 40.72
C ALA A 86 -5.58 -27.03 41.04
N MET A 87 -6.42 -27.33 40.03
CA MET A 87 -7.66 -28.09 40.22
C MET A 87 -7.46 -29.61 40.19
N VAL A 88 -6.52 -30.11 39.39
CA VAL A 88 -6.25 -31.55 39.25
C VAL A 88 -5.51 -32.12 40.47
N ASP A 89 -4.47 -31.43 40.95
CA ASP A 89 -3.72 -31.83 42.14
C ASP A 89 -3.32 -30.60 42.98
N PRO A 90 -4.21 -30.17 43.90
CA PRO A 90 -3.98 -28.98 44.69
C PRO A 90 -2.81 -29.13 45.68
N LEU A 91 -2.53 -30.34 46.15
CA LEU A 91 -1.48 -30.58 47.14
C LEU A 91 -0.09 -30.49 46.49
N TRP A 92 0.05 -31.09 45.29
CA TRP A 92 1.25 -30.96 44.48
C TRP A 92 1.51 -29.50 44.09
N PHE A 93 0.46 -28.77 43.66
CA PHE A 93 0.58 -27.36 43.30
C PHE A 93 1.03 -26.50 44.48
N ALA A 94 0.39 -26.65 45.65
CA ALA A 94 0.73 -25.90 46.86
C ALA A 94 2.20 -26.12 47.29
N ALA A 95 2.68 -27.36 47.21
CA ALA A 95 4.08 -27.67 47.53
C ALA A 95 5.09 -26.95 46.61
N ARG A 96 4.75 -26.70 45.35
CA ARG A 96 5.62 -25.93 44.41
C ARG A 96 5.52 -24.43 44.65
N MET A 97 4.33 -23.93 45.00
CA MET A 97 4.16 -22.52 45.38
C MET A 97 4.98 -22.15 46.62
N GLN A 98 5.19 -23.08 47.56
CA GLN A 98 6.10 -22.87 48.69
C GLN A 98 7.54 -22.60 48.24
N GLY A 99 8.00 -23.31 47.20
CA GLY A 99 9.33 -23.07 46.62
C GLY A 99 9.44 -21.69 45.98
N ILE A 100 8.39 -21.22 45.30
CA ILE A 100 8.32 -19.87 44.70
C ILE A 100 8.32 -18.79 45.80
N ALA A 101 7.63 -19.03 46.92
CA ALA A 101 7.59 -18.10 48.05
C ALA A 101 8.95 -17.93 48.74
N LEU A 102 9.83 -18.93 48.65
CA LEU A 102 11.20 -18.87 49.18
C LEU A 102 12.18 -18.17 48.25
N VAL A 103 11.79 -17.80 47.03
CA VAL A 103 12.66 -17.09 46.09
C VAL A 103 12.92 -15.67 46.61
N PRO A 104 14.20 -15.28 46.82
CA PRO A 104 14.55 -13.93 47.26
C PRO A 104 14.02 -12.84 46.32
N GLU A 105 13.53 -11.73 46.89
CA GLU A 105 13.06 -10.56 46.15
C GLU A 105 14.07 -10.06 45.08
N PRO A 106 15.39 -10.01 45.34
CA PRO A 106 16.36 -9.57 44.32
C PRO A 106 16.36 -10.41 43.04
N LEU A 107 16.02 -11.70 43.11
CA LEU A 107 15.99 -12.55 41.91
C LEU A 107 14.79 -12.23 41.01
N TRP A 108 13.68 -11.78 41.59
CA TRP A 108 12.53 -11.29 40.83
C TRP A 108 12.88 -10.02 40.05
N TRP A 109 13.63 -9.11 40.68
CA TRP A 109 14.16 -7.92 40.01
C TRP A 109 15.08 -8.29 38.85
N LEU A 110 16.00 -9.24 39.05
CA LEU A 110 16.92 -9.69 38.01
C LEU A 110 16.17 -10.31 36.83
N LEU A 111 15.19 -11.19 37.08
CA LEU A 111 14.32 -11.75 36.04
C LEU A 111 13.62 -10.64 35.25
N GLY A 112 13.02 -9.66 35.94
CA GLY A 112 12.37 -8.50 35.33
C GLY A 112 13.30 -7.70 34.44
N ILE A 113 14.53 -7.44 34.89
CA ILE A 113 15.55 -6.72 34.12
C ILE A 113 15.94 -7.50 32.86
N VAL A 114 16.26 -8.80 32.97
CA VAL A 114 16.68 -9.63 31.84
C VAL A 114 15.59 -9.72 30.77
N VAL A 115 14.34 -9.98 31.18
CA VAL A 115 13.20 -10.05 30.27
C VAL A 115 12.93 -8.69 29.62
N SER A 116 12.97 -7.60 30.39
CA SER A 116 12.76 -6.25 29.89
C SER A 116 13.85 -5.85 28.89
N PHE A 117 15.10 -6.24 29.12
CA PHE A 117 16.19 -5.98 28.19
C PHE A 117 16.01 -6.76 26.88
N TYR A 118 15.73 -8.07 26.95
CA TYR A 118 15.54 -8.92 25.77
C TYR A 118 14.37 -8.43 24.89
N PHE A 119 13.20 -8.21 25.50
CA PHE A 119 12.02 -7.77 24.74
C PHE A 119 12.04 -6.27 24.42
N GLY A 120 12.67 -5.45 25.26
CA GLY A 120 12.85 -4.01 25.05
C GLY A 120 13.76 -3.71 23.86
N ALA A 121 14.89 -4.41 23.73
CA ALA A 121 15.76 -4.25 22.57
C ALA A 121 15.09 -4.71 21.26
N ARG A 122 14.30 -5.80 21.31
CA ARG A 122 13.54 -6.29 20.14
C ARG A 122 12.43 -5.33 19.71
N SER A 123 11.75 -4.66 20.64
CA SER A 123 10.70 -3.69 20.30
C SER A 123 11.27 -2.40 19.72
N GLN A 124 12.48 -1.98 20.11
CA GLN A 124 13.17 -0.84 19.52
C GLN A 124 13.43 -1.00 18.01
N ALA A 125 13.85 -2.19 17.56
CA ALA A 125 14.07 -2.45 16.14
C ALA A 125 12.79 -2.29 15.29
N LYS A 126 11.62 -2.59 15.88
CA LYS A 126 10.32 -2.42 15.20
C LYS A 126 9.91 -0.95 15.11
N THR A 127 10.26 -0.15 16.12
CA THR A 127 10.08 1.31 16.11
C THR A 127 10.93 1.97 15.03
N GLN A 128 12.16 1.51 14.81
CA GLN A 128 13.03 2.02 13.73
C GLN A 128 12.45 1.71 12.35
N ALA A 129 11.96 0.48 12.13
CA ALA A 129 11.30 0.13 10.86
C ALA A 129 10.03 0.95 10.59
N PHE A 130 9.30 1.35 11.62
CA PHE A 130 8.15 2.25 11.50
C PHE A 130 8.57 3.68 11.11
N GLN A 131 9.66 4.20 11.69
CA GLN A 131 10.23 5.50 11.34
C GLN A 131 10.72 5.52 9.88
N GLU A 132 11.38 4.46 9.40
CA GLU A 132 11.75 4.32 7.99
C GLU A 132 10.54 4.29 7.06
N GLY A 133 9.44 3.63 7.48
CA GLY A 133 8.19 3.60 6.73
C GLY A 133 7.56 4.99 6.59
N ILE A 134 7.58 5.79 7.67
CA ILE A 134 7.13 7.19 7.63
C ILE A 134 8.02 8.00 6.69
N ALA A 135 9.34 7.85 6.78
CA ALA A 135 10.27 8.56 5.91
C ALA A 135 10.05 8.24 4.42
N ARG A 136 9.86 6.95 4.06
CA ARG A 136 9.51 6.56 2.68
C ARG A 136 8.17 7.09 2.22
N SER A 137 7.19 7.17 3.13
CA SER A 137 5.87 7.69 2.82
C SER A 137 5.92 9.20 2.57
N LEU A 138 6.65 9.95 3.41
CA LEU A 138 6.91 11.37 3.23
C LEU A 138 7.69 11.66 1.95
N ALA A 139 8.65 10.81 1.58
CA ALA A 139 9.40 10.96 0.33
C ALA A 139 8.53 10.80 -0.93
N ARG A 140 7.36 10.13 -0.84
CA ARG A 140 6.40 9.99 -1.96
C ARG A 140 5.39 11.12 -2.03
N VAL A 141 5.26 11.96 -1.01
CA VAL A 141 4.31 13.09 -0.98
C VAL A 141 4.50 14.06 -2.16
N PRO A 142 5.73 14.48 -2.53
CA PRO A 142 5.93 15.37 -3.69
C PRO A 142 5.44 14.75 -5.00
N GLN A 143 5.60 13.44 -5.15
CA GLN A 143 5.14 12.70 -6.32
C GLN A 143 3.61 12.68 -6.39
N VAL A 144 2.93 12.51 -5.25
CA VAL A 144 1.46 12.54 -5.17
C VAL A 144 0.93 13.94 -5.47
N VAL A 145 1.59 15.00 -4.99
CA VAL A 145 1.23 16.40 -5.30
C VAL A 145 1.42 16.69 -6.79
N ALA A 146 2.54 16.30 -7.39
CA ALA A 146 2.78 16.49 -8.83
C ALA A 146 1.73 15.74 -9.69
N ASN A 147 1.34 14.54 -9.28
CA ASN A 147 0.27 13.79 -9.93
C ASN A 147 -1.09 14.50 -9.78
N LEU A 148 -1.42 15.01 -8.60
CA LEU A 148 -2.65 15.79 -8.35
C LEU A 148 -2.70 17.07 -9.18
N ASP A 149 -1.59 17.79 -9.29
CA ASP A 149 -1.49 19.01 -10.11
C ASP A 149 -1.67 18.70 -11.60
N SER A 150 -1.12 17.58 -12.08
CA SER A 150 -1.31 17.13 -13.47
C SER A 150 -2.78 16.76 -13.76
N LEU A 151 -3.47 16.15 -12.79
CA LEU A 151 -4.89 15.82 -12.89
C LEU A 151 -5.77 17.07 -12.89
N ASN A 152 -5.49 18.05 -12.01
CA ASN A 152 -6.20 19.33 -11.98
C ASN A 152 -6.01 20.13 -13.27
N GLN A 153 -4.81 20.10 -13.86
CA GLN A 153 -4.53 20.74 -15.15
C GLN A 153 -5.28 20.03 -16.31
N GLY A 154 -5.39 18.70 -16.27
CA GLY A 154 -6.21 17.93 -17.21
C GLY A 154 -7.72 18.18 -17.05
N GLN A 155 -8.20 18.39 -15.83
CA GLN A 155 -9.60 18.75 -15.53
C GLN A 155 -9.95 20.19 -15.95
N ALA A 156 -9.02 21.13 -15.81
CA ALA A 156 -9.20 22.50 -16.31
C ALA A 156 -9.35 22.55 -17.84
N ALA A 157 -8.67 21.66 -18.57
CA ALA A 157 -8.81 21.54 -20.02
C ALA A 157 -10.14 20.86 -20.45
N THR A 158 -10.80 20.10 -19.56
CA THR A 158 -12.07 19.41 -19.84
C THR A 158 -13.31 20.13 -19.29
N THR A 159 -13.16 21.24 -18.57
CA THR A 159 -14.31 22.00 -18.02
C THR A 159 -14.95 22.96 -19.06
N GLY A 160 -14.40 23.05 -20.26
CA GLY A 160 -14.89 23.93 -21.33
C GLY A 160 -15.65 23.24 -22.46
N ASP A 161 -15.93 21.92 -22.38
CA ASP A 161 -16.52 21.17 -23.48
C ASP A 161 -17.91 20.62 -23.07
N PRO A 162 -19.03 21.11 -23.67
CA PRO A 162 -20.38 20.63 -23.35
C PRO A 162 -20.60 19.14 -23.71
N ALA A 163 -19.63 18.48 -24.35
CA ALA A 163 -19.70 17.06 -24.69
C ALA A 163 -19.41 16.11 -23.50
N ILE A 164 -18.69 16.57 -22.46
CA ILE A 164 -18.26 15.68 -21.34
C ILE A 164 -19.39 15.42 -20.34
N GLU A 165 -20.46 16.22 -20.39
CA GLU A 165 -21.68 15.95 -19.61
C GLU A 165 -22.35 14.63 -20.02
N THR A 166 -22.05 14.10 -21.21
CA THR A 166 -22.63 12.84 -21.73
C THR A 166 -21.90 11.59 -21.22
N ALA A 167 -20.70 11.72 -20.65
CA ALA A 167 -19.93 10.60 -20.09
C ALA A 167 -19.92 10.58 -18.55
N ARG A 168 -20.71 11.44 -17.89
CA ARG A 168 -21.10 11.21 -16.50
C ARG A 168 -22.11 10.07 -16.53
N HIS A 169 -21.62 8.84 -16.39
CA HIS A 169 -22.48 7.69 -16.13
C HIS A 169 -23.49 8.10 -15.05
N PRO A 170 -24.80 7.95 -15.28
CA PRO A 170 -25.77 8.17 -14.21
C PRO A 170 -25.31 7.34 -13.03
N ALA A 171 -25.41 7.88 -11.82
CA ALA A 171 -25.13 7.18 -10.57
C ALA A 171 -26.18 6.07 -10.29
N GLY A 172 -26.51 5.29 -11.33
CA GLY A 172 -27.40 4.15 -11.34
C GLY A 172 -26.60 2.92 -11.76
N GLU A 173 -26.43 2.03 -10.80
CA GLU A 173 -26.04 0.62 -10.94
C GLU A 173 -24.67 0.30 -11.55
N ASN A 174 -23.68 0.21 -10.65
CA ASN A 174 -22.46 -0.53 -10.91
C ASN A 174 -22.75 -2.05 -10.96
N PRO A 175 -22.60 -2.72 -12.12
CA PRO A 175 -22.94 -4.14 -12.29
C PRO A 175 -22.04 -5.07 -11.46
N ALA A 176 -20.80 -4.68 -11.17
CA ALA A 176 -19.90 -5.43 -10.31
C ALA A 176 -20.36 -5.43 -8.84
N LEU A 177 -20.91 -4.30 -8.37
CA LEU A 177 -21.50 -4.15 -7.04
C LEU A 177 -22.79 -4.98 -6.90
N ALA A 178 -23.63 -5.02 -7.94
CA ALA A 178 -24.81 -5.87 -7.99
C ALA A 178 -24.47 -7.37 -8.04
N ALA A 179 -23.39 -7.75 -8.73
CA ALA A 179 -22.89 -9.12 -8.75
C ALA A 179 -22.31 -9.55 -7.39
N TRP A 180 -21.60 -8.65 -6.70
CA TRP A 180 -21.07 -8.91 -5.36
C TRP A 180 -22.16 -9.06 -4.30
N ARG A 181 -23.17 -8.17 -4.29
CA ARG A 181 -24.32 -8.29 -3.37
C ARG A 181 -25.11 -9.59 -3.59
N ARG A 182 -25.27 -10.03 -4.84
CA ARG A 182 -25.90 -11.32 -5.17
C ARG A 182 -25.09 -12.51 -4.65
N ARG A 183 -23.76 -12.42 -4.61
CA ARG A 183 -22.90 -13.46 -4.02
C ARG A 183 -22.90 -13.45 -2.49
N GLY A 184 -23.00 -12.27 -1.86
CA GLY A 184 -23.05 -12.14 -0.40
C GLY A 184 -24.38 -12.52 0.25
N ALA A 185 -25.49 -12.48 -0.50
CA ALA A 185 -26.83 -12.86 -0.01
C ALA A 185 -27.17 -14.35 -0.18
N ALA A 186 -26.26 -15.16 -0.75
CA ALA A 186 -26.43 -16.59 -0.97
C ALA A 186 -25.59 -17.45 0.00
N ALA A 187 -25.20 -16.88 1.15
CA ALA A 187 -24.51 -17.56 2.25
C ALA A 187 -25.41 -17.57 3.49
#